data_AF-A0A433QQC9-F1
#
_entry.id   AF-A0A433QQC9-F1
#
_cell.length_a   1.000
_cell.length_b   1.000
_cell.length_c   1.000
_cell.angle_alpha   90.00
_cell.angle_beta   90.00
_cell.angle_gamma   90.00
#
_symmetry.space_group_name_H-M   'P 1'
#
loop_
_entity.id
_entity.type
_entity.pdbx_description
1 polymer ?
#
loop_
_entity_poly.entity_id
_entity_poly.type
_entity_poly.pdbx_seq_one_letter_code
_entity_poly.pdbx_strand_id
1 'polypeptide(L)'
;MELWRILCMYPSCESTADHQLRRTPQIIELAGGAHPLNPSKDQSGAGKSFAIPPSRVLAQPTDILIICPCGLDIPTVERELDVLTTKARDKGEPNWWEVMREECKVAIVDGNQMFNRPGPRLVDALEWLTGLFNDVPEIIPRDFPYKLTGENAKDESAVLAREMKSLDAELAWLLTVDLPPTLANICTELTRCVKASASGAQDPNTKPGTLALSSVNNDSLKGYITINGSQIVKGELTIKLPNYNRGNPFKTNLVASKPYPLDQAQHAKNYTLLALKALESYTQPYSKQDAVEATDILLKYVNWARSALTHASVEKLFPYKVCDSSLFTPELPDDLVVEFFISDAFVVCSISALQYHASMPTTSAVAKLLGGPKPVNKVVKYKDKYVVIVDEIVIDSKSPTLVDMLAALKSVEDACRQFRTKLSLFL
;
A
#
# COMPACT_ATOMS: atom_id res chain seq x y z
N MET A 1 12.05 5.54 31.64
CA MET A 1 12.90 4.46 31.13
C MET A 1 13.10 3.51 32.28
N GLU A 2 12.42 2.38 32.25
CA GLU A 2 12.67 1.29 33.19
C GLU A 2 14.02 0.68 32.79
N LEU A 3 14.99 0.74 33.70
CA LEU A 3 16.32 0.16 33.51
C LEU A 3 16.29 -1.26 34.07
N TRP A 4 16.66 -2.25 33.26
CA TRP A 4 16.75 -3.66 33.67
C TRP A 4 17.79 -3.83 34.77
N ARG A 5 17.45 -4.48 35.89
CA ARG A 5 18.39 -4.72 37.01
C ARG A 5 19.09 -6.06 36.85
N ILE A 6 20.41 -6.03 36.63
CA ILE A 6 21.20 -7.20 36.21
C ILE A 6 22.32 -7.51 37.20
N LEU A 7 22.34 -8.75 37.68
CA LEU A 7 23.39 -9.26 38.55
C LEU A 7 24.33 -10.19 37.77
N CYS A 8 25.65 -9.96 37.87
CA CYS A 8 26.67 -10.83 37.28
C CYS A 8 27.56 -11.45 38.37
N MET A 9 27.65 -12.79 38.39
CA MET A 9 28.41 -13.53 39.40
C MET A 9 29.68 -14.17 38.85
N TYR A 10 30.77 -14.08 39.62
CA TYR A 10 32.08 -14.68 39.32
C TYR A 10 32.60 -15.47 40.53
N PRO A 11 33.35 -16.56 40.33
CA PRO A 11 34.10 -17.19 41.41
C PRO A 11 35.25 -16.27 41.83
N SER A 12 35.58 -16.27 43.13
CA SER A 12 36.69 -15.49 43.67
C SER A 12 38.02 -15.95 43.07
N CYS A 13 38.63 -15.12 42.22
CA CYS A 13 39.96 -15.35 41.70
C CYS A 13 40.94 -14.39 42.39
N GLU A 14 41.81 -14.90 43.26
CA GLU A 14 42.88 -14.15 43.94
C GLU A 14 44.07 -13.81 43.01
N SER A 15 43.86 -13.69 41.70
CA SER A 15 44.94 -13.32 40.76
C SER A 15 44.93 -11.82 40.44
N THR A 16 46.08 -11.19 40.66
CA THR A 16 46.37 -9.75 40.57
C THR A 16 46.43 -9.21 39.13
N ALA A 17 45.59 -9.69 38.20
CA ALA A 17 45.50 -9.15 36.85
C ALA A 17 44.47 -8.01 36.78
N ASP A 18 44.94 -6.81 37.15
CA ASP A 18 44.24 -5.52 37.13
C ASP A 18 43.82 -5.12 35.69
N HIS A 19 42.74 -4.33 35.61
CA HIS A 19 42.09 -3.71 34.43
C HIS A 19 41.02 -4.45 33.59
N GLN A 20 40.99 -5.79 33.46
CA GLN A 20 40.07 -6.43 32.50
C GLN A 20 38.63 -6.64 33.00
N LEU A 21 38.42 -6.87 34.30
CA LEU A 21 37.10 -7.11 34.92
C LEU A 21 36.27 -5.84 35.19
N ARG A 22 36.77 -4.64 34.86
CA ARG A 22 36.07 -3.36 35.13
C ARG A 22 35.00 -2.98 34.10
N ARG A 23 34.84 -3.76 33.02
CA ARG A 23 33.99 -3.42 31.87
C ARG A 23 32.60 -4.08 31.87
N THR A 24 32.36 -5.17 32.59
CA THR A 24 31.07 -5.89 32.52
C THR A 24 29.88 -5.03 32.95
N PRO A 25 29.92 -4.31 34.09
CA PRO A 25 28.82 -3.40 34.44
C PRO A 25 28.67 -2.25 33.43
N GLN A 26 29.76 -1.81 32.81
CA GLN A 26 29.73 -0.74 31.81
C GLN A 26 29.03 -1.17 30.51
N ILE A 27 29.27 -2.39 30.03
CA ILE A 27 28.57 -2.90 28.83
C ILE A 27 27.11 -3.27 29.12
N ILE A 28 26.79 -3.65 30.36
CA ILE A 28 25.40 -3.78 30.84
C ILE A 28 24.67 -2.43 30.75
N GLU A 29 25.31 -1.36 31.22
CA GLU A 29 24.75 0.00 31.14
C GLU A 29 24.61 0.47 29.68
N LEU A 30 25.60 0.21 28.83
CA LEU A 30 25.53 0.54 27.39
C LEU A 30 24.39 -0.19 26.67
N ALA A 31 24.04 -1.41 27.09
CA ALA A 31 22.90 -2.16 26.57
C ALA A 31 21.54 -1.69 27.12
N GLY A 32 21.51 -0.70 28.04
CA GLY A 32 20.28 -0.18 28.65
C GLY A 32 19.89 -0.83 29.98
N GLY A 33 20.81 -1.58 30.60
CA GLY A 33 20.63 -2.18 31.93
C GLY A 33 21.25 -1.35 33.07
N ALA A 34 21.12 -1.85 34.30
CA ALA A 34 21.71 -1.30 35.51
C ALA A 34 22.20 -2.44 36.42
N HIS A 35 23.42 -2.35 36.94
CA HIS A 35 23.97 -3.36 37.84
C HIS A 35 23.76 -2.96 39.31
N PRO A 36 22.83 -3.57 40.08
CA PRO A 36 22.37 -3.04 41.36
C PRO A 36 23.43 -3.05 42.47
N LEU A 37 24.40 -3.97 42.40
CA LEU A 37 25.45 -4.11 43.42
C LEU A 37 26.77 -3.42 43.11
N ASN A 38 27.04 -3.08 41.85
CA ASN A 38 28.34 -2.56 41.42
C ASN A 38 28.15 -1.59 40.22
N PRO A 39 27.39 -0.49 40.43
CA PRO A 39 27.15 0.48 39.36
C PRO A 39 28.48 1.09 38.87
N SER A 40 28.55 1.45 37.60
CA SER A 40 29.73 2.11 37.03
C SER A 40 29.97 3.47 37.69
N LYS A 41 31.24 3.85 37.86
CA LYS A 41 31.64 5.18 38.33
C LYS A 41 32.19 5.96 37.13
N ASP A 42 31.37 6.85 36.58
CA ASP A 42 31.72 7.74 35.46
C ASP A 42 32.42 7.02 34.29
N GLN A 43 33.22 7.75 33.49
CA GLN A 43 33.99 7.21 32.36
C GLN A 43 35.12 6.24 32.77
N SER A 44 35.24 5.89 34.07
CA SER A 44 36.31 5.03 34.59
C SER A 44 35.94 3.55 34.76
N GLY A 45 34.68 3.21 34.50
CA GLY A 45 34.14 1.85 34.65
C GLY A 45 33.73 1.51 36.10
N ALA A 46 33.42 0.24 36.36
CA ALA A 46 32.99 -0.22 37.68
C ALA A 46 34.15 -0.59 38.62
N GLY A 47 33.84 -0.74 39.92
CA GLY A 47 34.79 -1.20 40.93
C GLY A 47 35.21 -2.66 40.76
N LYS A 48 36.28 -3.08 41.46
CA LYS A 48 36.74 -4.48 41.48
C LYS A 48 35.61 -5.41 41.94
N SER A 49 35.53 -6.61 41.38
CA SER A 49 34.61 -7.66 41.84
C SER A 49 34.85 -7.96 43.33
N PHE A 50 33.77 -8.20 44.07
CA PHE A 50 33.81 -8.46 45.51
C PHE A 50 32.83 -9.57 45.88
N ALA A 51 33.13 -10.32 46.93
CA ALA A 51 32.25 -11.36 47.44
C ALA A 51 31.05 -10.75 48.18
N ILE A 52 29.88 -11.37 48.01
CA ILE A 52 28.63 -10.98 48.67
C ILE A 52 27.97 -12.20 49.31
N PRO A 53 27.31 -12.04 50.48
CA PRO A 53 26.56 -13.12 51.07
C PRO A 53 25.25 -13.39 50.30
N PRO A 54 24.73 -14.62 50.31
CA PRO A 54 23.47 -14.99 49.65
C PRO A 54 22.28 -14.08 49.99
N SER A 55 22.16 -13.66 51.26
CA SER A 55 21.10 -12.75 51.72
C SER A 55 21.12 -11.39 51.02
N ARG A 56 22.30 -10.90 50.61
CA ARG A 56 22.44 -9.62 49.91
C ARG A 56 22.04 -9.73 48.44
N VAL A 57 22.24 -10.91 47.82
CA VAL A 57 21.75 -11.22 46.47
C VAL A 57 20.23 -11.17 46.45
N LEU A 58 19.59 -11.89 47.38
CA LEU A 58 18.13 -11.98 47.51
C LEU A 58 17.46 -10.64 47.86
N ALA A 59 18.20 -9.73 48.51
CA ALA A 59 17.68 -8.40 48.82
C ALA A 59 17.68 -7.44 47.62
N GLN A 60 18.24 -7.82 46.46
CA GLN A 60 18.26 -6.97 45.27
C GLN A 60 17.07 -7.29 44.36
N PRO A 61 16.28 -6.28 43.93
CA PRO A 61 15.34 -6.48 42.84
C PRO A 61 16.13 -6.78 41.56
N THR A 62 15.93 -7.96 40.98
CA THR A 62 16.70 -8.44 39.83
C THR A 62 15.73 -8.94 38.77
N ASP A 63 15.78 -8.34 37.58
CA ASP A 63 14.90 -8.71 36.46
C ASP A 63 15.56 -9.80 35.59
N ILE A 64 16.89 -9.72 35.43
CA ILE A 64 17.69 -10.67 34.66
C ILE A 64 18.97 -11.02 35.46
N LEU A 65 19.20 -12.31 35.70
CA LEU A 65 20.43 -12.82 36.31
C LEU A 65 21.35 -13.41 35.22
N ILE A 66 22.58 -12.92 35.14
CA ILE A 66 23.59 -13.43 34.19
C ILE A 66 24.67 -14.17 34.96
N ILE A 67 24.77 -15.48 34.74
CA ILE A 67 25.78 -16.34 35.36
C ILE A 67 26.89 -16.58 34.35
N CYS A 68 28.06 -15.99 34.59
CA CYS A 68 29.19 -16.02 33.66
C CYS A 68 30.53 -16.25 34.40
N PRO A 69 30.68 -17.37 35.13
CA PRO A 69 31.92 -17.65 35.84
C PRO A 69 33.08 -17.85 34.85
N CYS A 70 34.21 -17.21 35.13
CA CYS A 70 35.43 -17.44 34.36
C CYS A 70 35.95 -18.87 34.57
N GLY A 71 36.52 -19.48 33.54
CA GLY A 71 37.11 -20.82 33.64
C GLY A 71 36.14 -21.98 33.40
N LEU A 72 34.82 -21.76 33.38
CA LEU A 72 33.81 -22.83 33.33
C LEU A 72 32.98 -22.75 32.05
N ASP A 73 32.75 -23.91 31.41
CA ASP A 73 31.77 -24.07 30.35
C ASP A 73 30.35 -24.22 30.92
N ILE A 74 29.33 -24.00 30.09
CA ILE A 74 27.92 -24.03 30.51
C ILE A 74 27.56 -25.35 31.24
N PRO A 75 27.90 -26.56 30.74
CA PRO A 75 27.56 -27.80 31.42
C PRO A 75 28.24 -27.97 32.80
N THR A 76 29.41 -27.36 33.00
CA THR A 76 30.08 -27.38 34.31
C THR A 76 29.44 -26.38 35.26
N VAL A 77 29.03 -25.20 34.78
CA VAL A 77 28.29 -24.22 35.58
C VAL A 77 26.99 -24.81 36.12
N GLU A 78 26.23 -25.53 35.29
CA GLU A 78 24.99 -26.17 35.73
C GLU A 78 25.22 -27.20 36.84
N ARG A 79 26.25 -28.04 36.70
CA ARG A 79 26.63 -29.02 37.73
C ARG A 79 27.02 -28.35 39.05
N GLU A 80 27.80 -27.27 39.00
CA GLU A 80 28.21 -26.53 40.20
C GLU A 80 27.02 -25.85 40.89
N LEU A 81 26.08 -25.30 40.10
CA LEU A 81 24.86 -24.69 40.64
C LEU A 81 23.98 -25.72 41.36
N ASP A 82 23.85 -26.94 40.84
CA ASP A 82 23.11 -28.02 41.51
C ASP A 82 23.82 -28.51 42.81
N VAL A 83 25.16 -28.49 42.82
CA VAL A 83 25.94 -28.77 44.03
C VAL A 83 25.73 -27.68 45.09
N LEU A 84 25.63 -26.41 44.70
CA LEU A 84 25.35 -25.30 45.61
C LEU A 84 23.97 -25.40 46.25
N THR A 85 22.94 -25.80 45.49
CA THR A 85 21.60 -26.11 46.02
C THR A 85 21.68 -27.16 47.14
N THR A 86 22.41 -28.25 46.89
CA THR A 86 22.55 -29.37 47.84
C THR A 86 23.27 -28.92 49.11
N LYS A 87 24.38 -28.17 48.97
CA LYS A 87 25.16 -27.66 50.11
C LYS A 87 24.41 -26.63 50.94
N ALA A 88 23.61 -25.76 50.31
CA ALA A 88 22.78 -24.78 51.02
C ALA A 88 21.73 -25.48 51.90
N ARG A 89 21.09 -26.52 51.35
CA ARG A 89 20.13 -27.37 52.07
C ARG A 89 20.77 -28.04 53.30
N ASP A 90 21.97 -28.58 53.15
CA ASP A 90 22.69 -29.26 54.24
C ASP A 90 23.10 -28.31 55.38
N LYS A 91 23.34 -27.03 55.06
CA LYS A 91 23.75 -25.99 56.02
C LYS A 91 22.60 -25.17 56.61
N GLY A 92 21.37 -25.37 56.14
CA GLY A 92 20.22 -24.54 56.53
C GLY A 92 20.34 -23.08 56.07
N GLU A 93 21.13 -22.82 55.02
CA GLU A 93 21.29 -21.49 54.43
C GLU A 93 20.18 -21.23 53.38
N PRO A 94 19.77 -19.97 53.15
CA PRO A 94 18.83 -19.65 52.08
C PRO A 94 19.39 -20.11 50.74
N ASN A 95 18.62 -20.95 50.02
CA ASN A 95 18.99 -21.41 48.69
C ASN A 95 18.77 -20.29 47.67
N TRP A 96 19.71 -19.34 47.64
CA TRP A 96 19.59 -18.16 46.80
C TRP A 96 19.43 -18.50 45.31
N TRP A 97 20.02 -19.62 44.87
CA TRP A 97 19.97 -20.04 43.49
C TRP A 97 18.60 -20.56 43.07
N GLU A 98 17.93 -21.37 43.90
CA GLU A 98 16.54 -21.80 43.64
C GLU A 98 15.60 -20.59 43.57
N VAL A 99 15.71 -19.67 44.53
CA VAL A 99 14.86 -18.47 44.56
C VAL A 99 15.08 -17.61 43.31
N MET A 100 16.34 -17.30 42.96
CA MET A 100 16.63 -16.47 41.78
C MET A 100 16.24 -17.15 40.46
N ARG A 101 16.32 -18.49 40.39
CA ARG A 101 15.88 -19.27 39.22
C ARG A 101 14.37 -19.17 38.99
N GLU A 102 13.59 -18.96 40.05
CA GLU A 102 12.13 -18.78 39.99
C GLU A 102 11.72 -17.31 39.80
N GLU A 103 12.44 -16.37 40.40
CA GLU A 103 12.03 -14.96 40.45
C GLU A 103 12.47 -14.10 39.26
N CYS A 104 13.47 -14.53 38.45
CA CYS A 104 14.00 -13.70 37.37
C CYS A 104 14.44 -14.50 36.13
N LYS A 105 14.64 -13.82 34.99
CA LYS A 105 15.16 -14.44 33.77
C LYS A 105 16.63 -14.78 33.98
N VAL A 106 17.00 -16.05 33.92
CA VAL A 106 18.40 -16.47 34.11
C VAL A 106 19.06 -16.84 32.78
N ALA A 107 20.20 -16.23 32.52
CA ALA A 107 21.08 -16.58 31.40
C ALA A 107 22.43 -17.09 31.92
N ILE A 108 22.79 -18.32 31.56
CA ILE A 108 24.13 -18.87 31.78
C ILE A 108 24.95 -18.63 30.51
N VAL A 109 26.13 -18.03 30.65
CA VAL A 109 27.03 -17.69 29.54
C VAL A 109 28.37 -18.37 29.74
N ASP A 110 28.98 -18.83 28.64
CA ASP A 110 30.36 -19.34 28.66
C ASP A 110 31.37 -18.21 28.93
N GLY A 111 31.81 -18.12 30.20
CA GLY A 111 32.76 -17.12 30.68
C GLY A 111 34.20 -17.33 30.22
N ASN A 112 34.54 -18.47 29.60
CA ASN A 112 35.84 -18.66 28.94
C ASN A 112 35.93 -17.88 27.63
N GLN A 113 34.78 -17.70 26.98
CA GLN A 113 34.69 -17.09 25.66
C GLN A 113 34.33 -15.61 25.72
N MET A 114 33.40 -15.24 26.59
CA MET A 114 32.76 -13.92 26.61
C MET A 114 33.17 -13.09 27.84
N PHE A 115 32.94 -11.77 27.78
CA PHE A 115 33.13 -10.78 28.85
C PHE A 115 34.59 -10.51 29.32
N ASN A 116 35.52 -11.43 29.15
CA ASN A 116 36.88 -11.34 29.74
C ASN A 116 38.01 -11.05 28.73
N ARG A 117 37.74 -10.87 27.43
CA ARG A 117 38.78 -10.66 26.39
C ARG A 117 38.54 -9.36 25.61
N PRO A 118 39.51 -8.42 25.54
CA PRO A 118 39.37 -7.22 24.73
C PRO A 118 39.41 -7.58 23.23
N GLY A 119 38.39 -7.18 22.47
CA GLY A 119 38.30 -7.45 21.02
C GLY A 119 36.85 -7.54 20.51
N PRO A 120 36.63 -8.13 19.31
CA PRO A 120 35.30 -8.27 18.70
C PRO A 120 34.25 -8.91 19.62
N ARG A 121 34.68 -9.81 20.51
CA ARG A 121 33.80 -10.48 21.48
C ARG A 121 33.12 -9.56 22.48
N LEU A 122 33.66 -8.36 22.73
CA LEU A 122 32.95 -7.36 23.55
C LEU A 122 31.78 -6.73 22.80
N VAL A 123 31.89 -6.62 21.47
CA VAL A 123 30.78 -6.20 20.61
C VAL A 123 29.72 -7.29 20.58
N ASP A 124 30.12 -8.55 20.37
CA ASP A 124 29.21 -9.70 20.41
C ASP A 124 28.46 -9.78 21.76
N ALA A 125 29.17 -9.53 22.87
CA ALA A 125 28.56 -9.49 24.20
C ALA A 125 27.59 -8.31 24.37
N LEU A 126 27.89 -7.15 23.81
CA LEU A 126 27.00 -6.00 23.84
C LEU A 126 25.74 -6.27 23.00
N GLU A 127 25.89 -6.78 21.79
CA GLU A 127 24.78 -7.16 20.89
C GLU A 127 23.87 -8.20 21.55
N TRP A 128 24.45 -9.23 22.19
CA TRP A 128 23.70 -10.21 22.96
C TRP A 128 22.95 -9.59 24.14
N LEU A 129 23.59 -8.72 24.94
CA LEU A 129 22.92 -8.03 26.04
C LEU A 129 21.76 -7.16 25.55
N THR A 130 21.96 -6.39 24.46
CA THR A 130 20.91 -5.56 23.88
C THR A 130 19.74 -6.39 23.38
N GLY A 131 20.00 -7.52 22.71
CA GLY A 131 18.96 -8.44 22.26
C GLY A 131 18.20 -9.08 23.41
N LEU A 132 18.93 -9.49 24.47
CA LEU A 132 18.34 -10.09 25.67
C LEU A 132 17.46 -9.11 26.46
N PHE A 133 17.87 -7.85 26.58
CA PHE A 133 17.17 -6.85 27.39
C PHE A 133 15.95 -6.27 26.67
N ASN A 134 16.00 -6.14 25.35
CA ASN A 134 14.95 -5.48 24.57
C ASN A 134 14.04 -6.47 23.81
N ASP A 135 14.24 -7.77 24.00
CA ASP A 135 13.49 -8.84 23.33
C ASP A 135 13.60 -8.76 21.80
N VAL A 136 14.82 -8.53 21.31
CA VAL A 136 15.15 -8.41 19.87
C VAL A 136 16.14 -9.53 19.51
N PRO A 137 15.66 -10.76 19.24
CA PRO A 137 16.54 -11.90 18.98
C PRO A 137 17.37 -11.76 17.69
N GLU A 138 16.96 -10.91 16.75
CA GLU A 138 17.62 -10.74 15.45
C GLU A 138 19.03 -10.14 15.55
N ILE A 139 19.30 -9.39 16.63
CA ILE A 139 20.62 -8.78 16.88
C ILE A 139 21.53 -9.68 17.71
N ILE A 140 21.02 -10.80 18.25
CA ILE A 140 21.84 -11.74 19.00
C ILE A 140 22.78 -12.47 18.02
N PRO A 141 24.11 -12.46 18.25
CA PRO A 141 25.04 -13.20 17.39
C PRO A 141 24.70 -14.70 17.37
N ARG A 142 24.63 -15.29 16.17
CA ARG A 142 24.16 -16.68 15.96
C ARG A 142 24.90 -17.73 16.79
N ASP A 143 26.19 -17.52 17.01
CA ASP A 143 27.07 -18.44 17.74
C ASP A 143 27.40 -17.94 19.16
N PHE A 144 26.57 -17.04 19.72
CA PHE A 144 26.78 -16.57 21.09
C PHE A 144 26.56 -17.71 22.09
N PRO A 145 27.54 -18.07 22.94
CA PRO A 145 27.47 -19.25 23.79
C PRO A 145 26.71 -18.96 25.08
N TYR A 146 25.38 -19.01 25.03
CA TYR A 146 24.51 -18.84 26.20
C TYR A 146 23.41 -19.91 26.26
N LYS A 147 22.85 -20.09 27.46
CA LYS A 147 21.69 -20.94 27.76
C LYS A 147 20.77 -20.20 28.71
N LEU A 148 19.49 -20.08 28.35
CA LEU A 148 18.46 -19.59 29.28
C LEU A 148 18.00 -20.74 30.18
N THR A 149 17.90 -20.49 31.48
CA THR A 149 17.40 -21.46 32.46
C THR A 149 16.10 -20.97 33.09
N GLY A 150 15.08 -21.83 33.12
CA GLY A 150 13.73 -21.53 33.64
C GLY A 150 12.62 -21.91 32.66
N GLU A 151 11.36 -21.85 33.09
CA GLU A 151 10.17 -22.12 32.27
C GLU A 151 10.03 -21.22 31.03
N ASN A 152 10.88 -20.20 30.87
CA ASN A 152 10.80 -19.22 29.78
C ASN A 152 11.15 -19.73 28.37
N ALA A 153 11.77 -20.90 28.21
CA ALA A 153 11.83 -21.55 26.88
C ALA A 153 10.47 -22.16 26.47
N LYS A 154 9.64 -22.54 27.46
CA LYS A 154 8.24 -22.88 27.24
C LYS A 154 7.37 -21.64 27.18
N ASP A 155 7.68 -20.59 27.92
CA ASP A 155 6.92 -19.34 27.94
C ASP A 155 7.09 -18.57 26.62
N GLU A 156 8.28 -18.51 26.03
CA GLU A 156 8.48 -17.92 24.69
C GLU A 156 7.77 -18.74 23.60
N SER A 157 7.88 -20.08 23.63
CA SER A 157 7.12 -20.94 22.71
C SER A 157 5.60 -20.89 22.96
N ALA A 158 5.15 -20.68 24.20
CA ALA A 158 3.73 -20.57 24.56
C ALA A 158 3.17 -19.18 24.25
N VAL A 159 3.98 -18.12 24.38
CA VAL A 159 3.69 -16.75 23.96
C VAL A 159 3.59 -16.71 22.44
N LEU A 160 4.58 -17.24 21.71
CA LEU A 160 4.51 -17.37 20.25
C LEU A 160 3.31 -18.22 19.80
N ALA A 161 3.01 -19.33 20.49
CA ALA A 161 1.82 -20.13 20.19
C ALA A 161 0.52 -19.39 20.51
N ARG A 162 0.49 -18.56 21.55
CA ARG A 162 -0.67 -17.73 21.92
C ARG A 162 -0.87 -16.59 20.93
N GLU A 163 0.21 -15.96 20.48
CA GLU A 163 0.20 -14.92 19.45
C GLU A 163 -0.23 -15.49 18.10
N MET A 164 0.32 -16.63 17.68
CA MET A 164 -0.11 -17.31 16.45
C MET A 164 -1.58 -17.70 16.51
N LYS A 165 -2.06 -18.19 17.66
CA LYS A 165 -3.49 -18.47 17.88
C LYS A 165 -4.34 -17.20 17.86
N SER A 166 -3.80 -16.07 18.35
CA SER A 166 -4.47 -14.76 18.28
C SER A 166 -4.56 -14.29 16.83
N LEU A 167 -3.49 -14.38 16.06
CA LEU A 167 -3.43 -14.04 14.64
C LEU A 167 -4.38 -14.92 13.81
N ASP A 168 -4.43 -16.23 14.08
CA ASP A 168 -5.39 -17.14 13.44
C ASP A 168 -6.84 -16.75 13.76
N ALA A 169 -7.12 -16.38 15.01
CA ALA A 169 -8.45 -15.92 15.42
C ALA A 169 -8.83 -14.58 14.78
N GLU A 170 -7.89 -13.65 14.67
CA GLU A 170 -8.07 -12.36 14.01
C GLU A 170 -8.27 -12.52 12.50
N LEU A 171 -7.50 -13.38 11.83
CA LEU A 171 -7.68 -13.72 10.43
C LEU A 171 -9.04 -14.38 10.19
N ALA A 172 -9.42 -15.34 11.03
CA ALA A 172 -10.73 -15.98 10.96
C ALA A 172 -11.87 -14.96 11.14
N TRP A 173 -11.73 -14.03 12.09
CA TRP A 173 -12.68 -12.93 12.28
C TRP A 173 -12.74 -12.02 11.04
N LEU A 174 -11.60 -11.64 10.47
CA LEU A 174 -11.55 -10.82 9.26
C LEU A 174 -12.30 -11.49 8.10
N LEU A 175 -12.08 -12.79 7.88
CA LEU A 175 -12.68 -13.55 6.76
C LEU A 175 -14.17 -13.83 6.97
N THR A 176 -14.62 -14.02 8.21
CA THR A 176 -16.00 -14.42 8.51
C THR A 176 -16.91 -13.27 8.92
N VAL A 177 -16.36 -12.19 9.47
CA VAL A 177 -17.13 -11.06 10.03
C VAL A 177 -16.95 -9.78 9.22
N ASP A 178 -15.73 -9.38 8.88
CA ASP A 178 -15.45 -8.10 8.20
C ASP A 178 -15.57 -8.20 6.66
N LEU A 179 -15.10 -9.30 6.09
CA LEU A 179 -15.08 -9.50 4.64
C LEU A 179 -16.49 -9.58 4.01
N PRO A 180 -17.46 -10.37 4.54
CA PRO A 180 -18.77 -10.49 3.90
C PRO A 180 -19.53 -9.16 3.74
N PRO A 181 -19.67 -8.29 4.76
CA PRO A 181 -20.34 -7.01 4.57
C PRO A 181 -19.55 -6.07 3.65
N THR A 182 -18.21 -6.15 3.65
CA THR A 182 -17.37 -5.38 2.71
C THR A 182 -17.65 -5.78 1.26
N LEU A 183 -17.69 -7.08 0.95
CA LEU A 183 -18.02 -7.56 -0.40
C LEU A 183 -19.47 -7.22 -0.80
N ALA A 184 -20.42 -7.28 0.14
CA ALA A 184 -21.81 -6.91 -0.12
C ALA A 184 -21.95 -5.41 -0.47
N ASN A 185 -21.21 -4.54 0.23
CA ASN A 185 -21.16 -3.12 -0.07
C ASN A 185 -20.52 -2.87 -1.45
N ILE A 186 -19.41 -3.53 -1.75
CA ILE A 186 -18.76 -3.46 -3.07
C ILE A 186 -19.73 -3.89 -4.18
N CYS A 187 -20.42 -5.02 -4.00
CA CYS A 187 -21.41 -5.51 -4.95
C CYS A 187 -22.54 -4.50 -5.18
N THR A 188 -23.02 -3.86 -4.10
CA THR A 188 -24.06 -2.84 -4.16
C THR A 188 -23.61 -1.62 -4.96
N GLU A 189 -22.40 -1.11 -4.72
CA GLU A 189 -21.86 0.04 -5.45
C GLU A 189 -21.55 -0.28 -6.92
N LEU A 190 -20.97 -1.45 -7.22
CA LEU A 190 -20.74 -1.89 -8.60
C LEU A 190 -22.07 -2.08 -9.35
N THR A 191 -23.09 -2.63 -8.69
CA THR A 191 -24.44 -2.76 -9.25
C THR A 191 -25.06 -1.40 -9.54
N ARG A 192 -24.87 -0.42 -8.64
CA ARG A 192 -25.29 0.97 -8.87
C ARG A 192 -24.60 1.56 -10.11
N CYS A 193 -23.30 1.35 -10.29
CA CYS A 193 -22.58 1.77 -11.50
C CYS A 193 -23.17 1.15 -12.77
N VAL A 194 -23.40 -0.16 -12.78
CA VAL A 194 -23.98 -0.84 -13.95
C VAL A 194 -25.36 -0.30 -14.30
N LYS A 195 -26.20 -0.07 -13.28
CA LYS A 195 -27.54 0.53 -13.47
C LYS A 195 -27.46 1.95 -14.00
N ALA A 196 -26.53 2.77 -13.49
CA ALA A 196 -26.30 4.12 -14.01
C ALA A 196 -25.84 4.13 -15.48
N SER A 197 -25.11 3.09 -15.92
CA SER A 197 -24.74 2.85 -17.32
C SER A 197 -25.75 2.00 -18.11
N ALA A 198 -26.91 1.67 -17.54
CA ALA A 198 -27.93 0.94 -18.28
C ALA A 198 -28.56 1.85 -19.32
N SER A 199 -28.87 1.29 -20.48
CA SER A 199 -29.71 1.96 -21.46
C SER A 199 -31.18 1.69 -21.12
N GLY A 200 -32.10 2.56 -21.52
CA GLY A 200 -33.55 2.33 -21.39
C GLY A 200 -34.07 0.99 -21.99
N ALA A 201 -33.32 0.38 -22.91
CA ALA A 201 -33.59 -0.98 -23.42
C ALA A 201 -33.32 -2.11 -22.41
N GLN A 202 -32.51 -1.86 -21.39
CA GLN A 202 -32.13 -2.81 -20.34
C GLN A 202 -32.86 -2.54 -19.01
N ASP A 203 -33.24 -1.29 -18.75
CA ASP A 203 -34.06 -0.89 -17.61
C ASP A 203 -35.09 0.17 -18.05
N PRO A 204 -36.40 -0.17 -18.09
CA PRO A 204 -37.48 0.73 -18.53
C PRO A 204 -37.59 2.04 -17.72
N ASN A 205 -37.07 2.08 -16.49
CA ASN A 205 -37.12 3.26 -15.63
C ASN A 205 -35.96 4.24 -15.88
N THR A 206 -34.98 3.87 -16.70
CA THR A 206 -33.80 4.72 -16.95
C THR A 206 -34.14 5.83 -17.94
N LYS A 207 -34.11 7.08 -17.47
CA LYS A 207 -34.32 8.27 -18.31
C LYS A 207 -32.99 8.71 -18.95
N PRO A 208 -32.98 9.02 -20.26
CA PRO A 208 -31.80 9.59 -20.91
C PRO A 208 -31.39 10.93 -20.28
N GLY A 209 -30.09 11.14 -20.10
CA GLY A 209 -29.53 12.39 -19.57
C GLY A 209 -29.17 13.36 -20.68
N THR A 210 -29.71 14.58 -20.65
CA THR A 210 -29.38 15.62 -21.63
C THR A 210 -28.33 16.57 -21.07
N LEU A 211 -27.25 16.78 -21.82
CA LEU A 211 -26.14 17.66 -21.50
C LEU A 211 -26.06 18.81 -22.52
N ALA A 212 -25.81 20.02 -22.04
CA ALA A 212 -25.59 21.18 -22.90
C ALA A 212 -24.14 21.20 -23.42
N LEU A 213 -23.95 21.54 -24.69
CA LEU A 213 -22.65 21.67 -25.35
C LEU A 213 -22.27 23.13 -25.64
N SER A 214 -22.64 24.03 -24.74
CA SER A 214 -22.38 25.47 -24.89
C SER A 214 -21.61 26.01 -23.69
N SER A 215 -20.58 26.81 -23.95
CA SER A 215 -19.93 27.61 -22.91
C SER A 215 -20.59 28.98 -22.82
N VAL A 216 -20.79 29.48 -21.61
CA VAL A 216 -21.43 30.80 -21.33
C VAL A 216 -20.69 31.94 -22.03
N ASN A 217 -19.40 31.77 -22.29
CA ASN A 217 -18.52 32.79 -22.86
C ASN A 217 -18.16 32.53 -24.33
N ASN A 218 -18.67 31.47 -24.97
CA ASN A 218 -18.28 31.09 -26.32
C ASN A 218 -19.50 30.66 -27.17
N ASP A 219 -19.87 31.50 -28.16
CA ASP A 219 -20.95 31.24 -29.12
C ASP A 219 -20.49 30.40 -30.33
N SER A 220 -19.26 29.87 -30.31
CA SER A 220 -18.72 29.08 -31.44
C SER A 220 -19.37 27.70 -31.55
N LEU A 221 -19.91 27.16 -30.46
CA LEU A 221 -20.70 25.94 -30.44
C LEU A 221 -21.92 26.10 -29.52
N LYS A 222 -23.10 25.84 -30.07
CA LYS A 222 -24.36 25.77 -29.33
C LYS A 222 -25.04 24.46 -29.63
N GLY A 223 -25.58 23.79 -28.62
CA GLY A 223 -26.21 22.51 -28.83
C GLY A 223 -26.45 21.74 -27.54
N TYR A 224 -26.96 20.54 -27.70
CA TYR A 224 -27.12 19.57 -26.63
C TYR A 224 -26.90 18.17 -27.17
N ILE A 225 -26.57 17.25 -26.26
CA ILE A 225 -26.55 15.82 -26.51
C ILE A 225 -27.36 15.12 -25.45
N THR A 226 -28.02 14.03 -25.83
CA THR A 226 -28.75 13.16 -24.92
C THR A 226 -28.10 11.80 -24.92
N ILE A 227 -27.65 11.39 -23.74
CA ILE A 227 -26.93 10.15 -23.49
C ILE A 227 -27.89 9.13 -22.90
N ASN A 228 -27.81 7.90 -23.40
CA ASN A 228 -28.55 6.76 -22.86
C ASN A 228 -27.60 5.56 -22.77
N GLY A 229 -27.19 5.20 -21.56
CA GLY A 229 -26.15 4.20 -21.33
C GLY A 229 -24.81 4.61 -21.94
N SER A 230 -24.26 3.77 -22.81
CA SER A 230 -22.95 3.95 -23.48
C SER A 230 -23.04 4.63 -24.86
N GLN A 231 -24.16 5.28 -25.16
CA GLN A 231 -24.39 5.88 -26.48
C GLN A 231 -25.04 7.26 -26.38
N ILE A 232 -24.72 8.14 -27.33
CA ILE A 232 -25.46 9.37 -27.56
C ILE A 232 -26.58 9.07 -28.55
N VAL A 233 -27.82 9.18 -28.08
CA VAL A 233 -29.02 8.81 -28.84
C VAL A 233 -29.66 9.98 -29.57
N LYS A 234 -29.39 11.21 -29.13
CA LYS A 234 -29.83 12.44 -29.76
C LYS A 234 -28.79 13.52 -29.56
N GLY A 235 -28.70 14.44 -30.51
CA GLY A 235 -27.91 15.65 -30.32
C GLY A 235 -28.14 16.62 -31.45
N GLU A 236 -28.09 17.90 -31.12
CA GLU A 236 -28.21 19.01 -32.06
C GLU A 236 -27.00 19.92 -31.85
N LEU A 237 -26.33 20.27 -32.95
CA LEU A 237 -25.15 21.11 -32.95
C LEU A 237 -25.34 22.27 -33.92
N THR A 238 -25.04 23.48 -33.45
CA THR A 238 -24.87 24.69 -34.24
C THR A 238 -23.43 25.16 -34.09
N ILE A 239 -22.67 25.06 -35.17
CA ILE A 239 -21.22 25.26 -35.23
C ILE A 239 -20.91 26.57 -35.95
N LYS A 240 -20.16 27.47 -35.32
CA LYS A 240 -19.67 28.73 -35.91
C LYS A 240 -18.16 28.76 -35.78
N LEU A 241 -17.47 28.73 -36.91
CA LEU A 241 -16.01 28.64 -37.00
C LEU A 241 -15.48 29.83 -37.83
N PRO A 242 -14.64 30.69 -37.25
CA PRO A 242 -14.27 31.97 -37.86
C PRO A 242 -13.53 31.82 -39.19
N ASN A 243 -12.64 30.83 -39.30
CA ASN A 243 -11.83 30.60 -40.51
C ASN A 243 -12.49 29.61 -41.48
N TYR A 244 -13.29 28.67 -40.98
CA TYR A 244 -13.97 27.67 -41.82
C TYR A 244 -15.26 28.18 -42.48
N ASN A 245 -16.23 28.63 -41.68
CA ASN A 245 -17.54 29.05 -42.20
C ASN A 245 -17.79 30.57 -42.05
N ARG A 246 -16.71 31.34 -41.84
CA ARG A 246 -16.76 32.80 -41.62
C ARG A 246 -17.67 33.20 -40.45
N GLY A 247 -17.77 32.32 -39.45
CA GLY A 247 -18.67 32.50 -38.29
C GLY A 247 -20.15 32.27 -38.57
N ASN A 248 -20.54 31.85 -39.79
CA ASN A 248 -21.94 31.52 -40.09
C ASN A 248 -22.35 30.22 -39.40
N PRO A 249 -23.59 30.09 -38.90
CA PRO A 249 -24.03 28.87 -38.23
C PRO A 249 -24.18 27.70 -39.21
N PHE A 250 -23.43 26.63 -38.98
CA PHE A 250 -23.64 25.32 -39.60
C PHE A 250 -24.41 24.43 -38.63
N LYS A 251 -25.58 23.92 -39.04
CA LYS A 251 -26.44 23.10 -38.19
C LYS A 251 -26.39 21.63 -38.59
N THR A 252 -26.25 20.75 -37.62
CA THR A 252 -26.31 19.30 -37.84
C THR A 252 -26.85 18.58 -36.60
N ASN A 253 -27.40 17.39 -36.80
CA ASN A 253 -27.98 16.55 -35.75
C ASN A 253 -27.39 15.15 -35.79
N LEU A 254 -27.34 14.47 -34.65
CA LEU A 254 -27.03 13.04 -34.62
C LEU A 254 -28.18 12.22 -35.20
N VAL A 255 -27.83 11.21 -36.00
CA VAL A 255 -28.80 10.32 -36.66
C VAL A 255 -29.48 9.43 -35.63
N ALA A 256 -30.79 9.60 -35.45
CA ALA A 256 -31.55 8.85 -34.44
C ALA A 256 -31.54 7.33 -34.65
N SER A 257 -31.43 6.86 -35.90
CA SER A 257 -31.35 5.42 -36.23
C SER A 257 -29.97 4.81 -36.01
N LYS A 258 -28.92 5.63 -35.84
CA LYS A 258 -27.53 5.19 -35.68
C LYS A 258 -26.89 5.98 -34.52
N PRO A 259 -27.14 5.58 -33.25
CA PRO A 259 -26.61 6.26 -32.08
C PRO A 259 -25.07 6.35 -32.10
N TYR A 260 -24.52 7.45 -31.60
CA TYR A 260 -23.07 7.65 -31.53
C TYR A 260 -22.50 6.80 -30.36
N PRO A 261 -21.55 5.89 -30.61
CA PRO A 261 -20.98 5.05 -29.56
C PRO A 261 -19.99 5.82 -28.68
N LEU A 262 -20.12 5.66 -27.35
CA LEU A 262 -19.12 6.07 -26.38
C LEU A 262 -18.38 4.83 -25.88
N ASP A 263 -17.35 4.42 -26.63
CA ASP A 263 -16.59 3.19 -26.37
C ASP A 263 -16.04 3.15 -24.94
N GLN A 264 -15.59 4.29 -24.40
CA GLN A 264 -15.10 4.41 -23.03
C GLN A 264 -16.15 4.04 -21.98
N ALA A 265 -17.40 4.49 -22.15
CA ALA A 265 -18.50 4.12 -21.27
C ALA A 265 -18.85 2.64 -21.40
N GLN A 266 -18.81 2.09 -22.62
CA GLN A 266 -19.03 0.67 -22.84
C GLN A 266 -17.94 -0.19 -22.17
N HIS A 267 -16.68 0.22 -22.29
CA HIS A 267 -15.55 -0.45 -21.66
C HIS A 267 -15.66 -0.42 -20.13
N ALA A 268 -15.97 0.74 -19.54
CA ALA A 268 -16.17 0.90 -18.11
C ALA A 268 -17.30 0.01 -17.58
N LYS A 269 -18.41 -0.07 -18.31
CA LYS A 269 -19.52 -0.98 -18.01
C LYS A 269 -19.08 -2.45 -18.06
N ASN A 270 -18.35 -2.85 -19.11
CA ASN A 270 -17.86 -4.22 -19.26
C ASN A 270 -16.91 -4.61 -18.12
N TYR A 271 -15.98 -3.74 -17.74
CA TYR A 271 -15.07 -4.00 -16.62
C TYR A 271 -15.81 -4.08 -15.28
N THR A 272 -16.79 -3.22 -15.06
CA THR A 272 -17.66 -3.29 -13.86
C THR A 272 -18.44 -4.62 -13.80
N LEU A 273 -18.95 -5.10 -14.93
CA LEU A 273 -19.63 -6.40 -15.03
C LEU A 273 -18.67 -7.57 -14.76
N LEU A 274 -17.43 -7.50 -15.25
CA LEU A 274 -16.40 -8.50 -14.95
C LEU A 274 -16.04 -8.52 -13.45
N ALA A 275 -15.99 -7.35 -12.80
CA ALA A 275 -15.80 -7.26 -11.36
C ALA A 275 -16.96 -7.91 -10.59
N LEU A 276 -18.21 -7.67 -10.98
CA LEU A 276 -19.39 -8.33 -10.38
C LEU A 276 -19.36 -9.85 -10.59
N LYS A 277 -19.03 -10.31 -11.80
CA LYS A 277 -18.92 -11.75 -12.10
C LYS A 277 -17.80 -12.42 -11.30
N ALA A 278 -16.71 -11.70 -11.03
CA ALA A 278 -15.66 -12.21 -10.15
C ALA A 278 -16.20 -12.47 -8.74
N LEU A 279 -17.05 -11.58 -8.19
CA LEU A 279 -17.67 -11.77 -6.88
C LEU A 279 -18.59 -12.98 -6.81
N GLU A 280 -19.32 -13.31 -7.88
CA GLU A 280 -20.20 -14.48 -7.92
C GLU A 280 -19.45 -15.81 -7.76
N SER A 281 -18.17 -15.83 -8.13
CA SER A 281 -17.32 -17.02 -8.01
C SER A 281 -16.79 -17.23 -6.58
N TYR A 282 -16.99 -16.26 -5.68
CA TYR A 282 -16.53 -16.33 -4.29
C TYR A 282 -17.65 -16.82 -3.37
N THR A 283 -17.58 -18.10 -3.02
CA THR A 283 -18.50 -18.75 -2.06
C THR A 283 -17.79 -19.11 -0.76
N GLN A 284 -18.44 -18.84 0.37
CA GLN A 284 -17.98 -19.20 1.72
C GLN A 284 -17.74 -20.72 1.87
N PRO A 285 -16.78 -21.15 2.72
CA PRO A 285 -15.87 -20.34 3.53
C PRO A 285 -14.69 -19.76 2.71
N TYR A 286 -14.28 -18.53 3.03
CA TYR A 286 -13.14 -17.89 2.34
C TYR A 286 -11.80 -18.32 2.96
N SER A 287 -10.84 -18.74 2.14
CA SER A 287 -9.44 -18.80 2.57
C SER A 287 -8.76 -17.42 2.45
N LYS A 288 -7.63 -17.21 3.14
CA LYS A 288 -6.79 -16.01 2.98
C LYS A 288 -6.39 -15.82 1.51
N GLN A 289 -5.99 -16.91 0.84
CA GLN A 289 -5.54 -16.87 -0.55
C GLN A 289 -6.69 -16.46 -1.48
N ASP A 290 -7.88 -17.04 -1.28
CA ASP A 290 -9.07 -16.69 -2.05
C ASP A 290 -9.42 -15.22 -1.86
N ALA A 291 -9.38 -14.71 -0.62
CA ALA A 291 -9.69 -13.31 -0.32
C ALA A 291 -8.66 -12.34 -0.94
N VAL A 292 -7.37 -12.71 -0.96
CA VAL A 292 -6.32 -11.93 -1.64
C VAL A 292 -6.58 -11.91 -3.15
N GLU A 293 -6.78 -13.07 -3.76
CA GLU A 293 -7.02 -13.17 -5.20
C GLU A 293 -8.30 -12.43 -5.61
N ALA A 294 -9.36 -12.51 -4.81
CA ALA A 294 -10.61 -11.79 -5.05
C ALA A 294 -10.36 -10.29 -5.13
N THR A 295 -9.65 -9.79 -4.12
CA THR A 295 -9.37 -8.37 -3.96
C THR A 295 -8.47 -7.86 -5.08
N ASP A 296 -7.47 -8.64 -5.49
CA ASP A 296 -6.57 -8.29 -6.59
C ASP A 296 -7.31 -8.27 -7.94
N ILE A 297 -8.21 -9.23 -8.19
CA ILE A 297 -9.06 -9.26 -9.39
C ILE A 297 -10.03 -8.06 -9.40
N LEU A 298 -10.65 -7.74 -8.27
CA LEU A 298 -11.54 -6.59 -8.13
C LEU A 298 -10.80 -5.28 -8.40
N LEU A 299 -9.66 -5.07 -7.75
CA LEU A 299 -8.81 -3.89 -7.95
C LEU A 299 -8.43 -3.74 -9.42
N LYS A 300 -8.03 -4.82 -10.08
CA LYS A 300 -7.68 -4.82 -11.50
C LYS A 300 -8.83 -4.31 -12.37
N TYR A 301 -10.02 -4.88 -12.24
CA TYR A 301 -11.16 -4.48 -13.08
C TYR A 301 -11.69 -3.08 -12.74
N VAL A 302 -11.73 -2.70 -11.46
CA VAL A 302 -12.16 -1.36 -11.03
C VAL A 302 -11.20 -0.29 -11.54
N ASN A 303 -9.88 -0.54 -11.46
CA ASN A 303 -8.87 0.37 -12.01
C ASN A 303 -8.99 0.51 -13.52
N TRP A 304 -9.23 -0.59 -14.24
CA TRP A 304 -9.48 -0.54 -15.69
C TRP A 304 -10.77 0.19 -16.05
N ALA A 305 -11.85 0.01 -15.28
CA ALA A 305 -13.10 0.75 -15.46
C ALA A 305 -12.89 2.25 -15.27
N ARG A 306 -12.19 2.65 -14.21
CA ARG A 306 -11.84 4.06 -13.96
C ARG A 306 -10.95 4.61 -15.06
N SER A 307 -9.88 3.90 -15.41
CA SER A 307 -8.95 4.31 -16.46
C SER A 307 -9.63 4.51 -17.81
N ALA A 308 -10.64 3.69 -18.13
CA ALA A 308 -11.40 3.84 -19.37
C ALA A 308 -12.16 5.16 -19.43
N LEU A 309 -12.65 5.66 -18.29
CA LEU A 309 -13.37 6.94 -18.18
C LEU A 309 -12.41 8.13 -18.04
N THR A 310 -11.32 7.99 -17.29
CA THR A 310 -10.40 9.11 -17.01
C THR A 310 -9.40 9.39 -18.13
N HIS A 311 -9.03 8.38 -18.92
CA HIS A 311 -8.01 8.51 -19.95
C HIS A 311 -8.56 8.16 -21.33
N ALA A 312 -8.71 9.17 -22.18
CA ALA A 312 -8.98 8.97 -23.59
C ALA A 312 -7.67 8.59 -24.31
N SER A 313 -7.63 7.39 -24.91
CA SER A 313 -6.45 6.92 -25.64
C SER A 313 -6.25 7.75 -26.90
N VAL A 314 -5.10 8.43 -27.02
CA VAL A 314 -4.79 9.31 -28.16
C VAL A 314 -4.93 8.60 -29.52
N GLU A 315 -4.53 7.33 -29.59
CA GLU A 315 -4.64 6.50 -30.80
C GLU A 315 -6.08 6.25 -31.25
N LYS A 316 -7.05 6.39 -30.33
CA LYS A 316 -8.48 6.21 -30.58
C LYS A 316 -9.22 7.52 -30.82
N LEU A 317 -8.49 8.63 -30.90
CA LEU A 317 -9.05 9.96 -31.16
C LEU A 317 -8.54 10.49 -32.50
N PHE A 318 -9.20 11.53 -32.99
CA PHE A 318 -8.64 12.34 -34.06
C PHE A 318 -7.23 12.86 -33.65
N PRO A 319 -6.22 12.82 -34.54
CA PRO A 319 -6.26 12.50 -35.97
C PRO A 319 -6.03 11.02 -36.33
N TYR A 320 -5.80 10.14 -35.35
CA TYR A 320 -5.45 8.74 -35.60
C TYR A 320 -6.66 7.87 -35.92
N LYS A 321 -7.83 8.21 -35.36
CA LYS A 321 -9.11 7.59 -35.68
C LYS A 321 -9.82 8.35 -36.79
N VAL A 322 -10.32 7.62 -37.79
CA VAL A 322 -11.23 8.17 -38.80
C VAL A 322 -12.63 8.29 -38.22
N CYS A 323 -13.17 9.51 -38.17
CA CYS A 323 -14.51 9.78 -37.67
C CYS A 323 -15.56 9.53 -38.77
N ASP A 324 -16.69 8.94 -38.38
CA ASP A 324 -17.78 8.59 -39.28
C ASP A 324 -18.75 9.78 -39.46
N SER A 325 -18.72 10.38 -40.66
CA SER A 325 -19.60 11.50 -41.05
C SER A 325 -21.07 11.09 -41.11
N SER A 326 -21.35 9.81 -41.36
CA SER A 326 -22.69 9.26 -41.53
C SER A 326 -23.51 9.21 -40.23
N LEU A 327 -22.88 9.52 -39.08
CA LEU A 327 -23.56 9.63 -37.78
C LEU A 327 -24.34 10.94 -37.64
N PHE A 328 -24.24 11.83 -38.63
CA PHE A 328 -24.82 13.18 -38.61
C PHE A 328 -25.80 13.43 -39.77
N THR A 329 -26.77 14.32 -39.54
CA THR A 329 -27.78 14.74 -40.52
C THR A 329 -28.02 16.26 -40.45
N PRO A 330 -27.71 17.02 -41.52
CA PRO A 330 -27.04 16.56 -42.75
C PRO A 330 -25.65 15.96 -42.47
N GLU A 331 -25.22 15.07 -43.36
CA GLU A 331 -23.90 14.43 -43.26
C GLU A 331 -22.80 15.49 -43.21
N LEU A 332 -21.77 15.25 -42.38
CA LEU A 332 -20.68 16.20 -42.22
C LEU A 332 -19.84 16.29 -43.50
N PRO A 333 -19.43 17.51 -43.90
CA PRO A 333 -18.41 17.69 -44.93
C PRO A 333 -17.10 16.95 -44.58
N ASP A 334 -16.38 16.49 -45.61
CA ASP A 334 -15.13 15.74 -45.45
C ASP A 334 -14.01 16.50 -44.72
N ASP A 335 -14.10 17.83 -44.69
CA ASP A 335 -13.21 18.77 -44.05
C ASP A 335 -13.70 19.26 -42.68
N LEU A 336 -14.78 18.67 -42.14
CA LEU A 336 -15.26 18.96 -40.79
C LEU A 336 -15.35 17.67 -39.97
N VAL A 337 -14.56 17.59 -38.90
CA VAL A 337 -14.54 16.48 -37.95
C VAL A 337 -15.27 16.88 -36.68
N VAL A 338 -16.23 16.06 -36.26
CA VAL A 338 -16.90 16.15 -34.95
C VAL A 338 -16.71 14.83 -34.22
N GLU A 339 -16.10 14.87 -33.05
CA GLU A 339 -15.82 13.71 -32.21
C GLU A 339 -16.35 13.92 -30.79
N PHE A 340 -16.93 12.87 -30.22
CA PHE A 340 -17.32 12.82 -28.82
C PHE A 340 -16.51 11.75 -28.09
N PHE A 341 -15.94 12.10 -26.96
CA PHE A 341 -15.23 11.16 -26.09
C PHE A 341 -15.43 11.52 -24.63
N ILE A 342 -15.01 10.63 -23.73
CA ILE A 342 -15.11 10.84 -22.29
C ILE A 342 -13.73 11.20 -21.75
N SER A 343 -13.67 12.20 -20.91
CA SER A 343 -12.46 12.53 -20.16
C SER A 343 -12.87 12.87 -18.74
N ASP A 344 -12.56 11.96 -17.82
CA ASP A 344 -12.97 12.05 -16.42
C ASP A 344 -14.51 12.14 -16.30
N ALA A 345 -15.04 13.12 -15.58
CA ALA A 345 -16.48 13.31 -15.41
C ALA A 345 -17.17 14.08 -16.56
N PHE A 346 -16.46 14.28 -17.69
CA PHE A 346 -16.92 15.10 -18.80
C PHE A 346 -17.10 14.29 -20.07
N VAL A 347 -18.17 14.62 -20.80
CA VAL A 347 -18.29 14.28 -22.22
C VAL A 347 -17.75 15.46 -23.02
N VAL A 348 -16.66 15.20 -23.71
CA VAL A 348 -15.92 16.19 -24.49
C VAL A 348 -16.42 16.14 -25.93
N CYS A 349 -16.82 17.30 -26.45
CA CYS A 349 -17.09 17.50 -27.86
C CYS A 349 -15.91 18.23 -28.49
N SER A 350 -15.20 17.55 -29.40
CA SER A 350 -14.11 18.12 -30.17
C SER A 350 -14.53 18.32 -31.62
N ILE A 351 -14.34 19.53 -32.13
CA ILE A 351 -14.67 19.91 -33.50
C ILE A 351 -13.43 20.49 -34.15
N SER A 352 -13.01 19.89 -35.27
CA SER A 352 -11.84 20.32 -36.03
C SER A 352 -12.24 20.57 -37.48
N ALA A 353 -12.02 21.80 -37.96
CA ALA A 353 -12.11 22.12 -39.38
C ALA A 353 -10.74 21.96 -40.04
N LEU A 354 -10.72 21.27 -41.18
CA LEU A 354 -9.52 20.78 -41.82
C LEU A 354 -9.32 21.48 -43.16
N GLN A 355 -8.05 21.62 -43.55
CA GLN A 355 -7.68 21.94 -44.92
C GLN A 355 -6.71 20.89 -45.44
N TYR A 356 -7.12 20.17 -46.49
CA TYR A 356 -6.32 19.12 -47.10
C TYR A 356 -5.22 19.70 -48.00
N HIS A 357 -4.04 19.09 -47.95
CA HIS A 357 -2.88 19.40 -48.78
C HIS A 357 -2.35 18.12 -49.45
N ALA A 358 -1.95 18.23 -50.72
CA ALA A 358 -1.40 17.12 -51.49
C ALA A 358 -0.01 16.68 -50.98
N SER A 359 0.75 17.60 -50.39
CA SER A 359 2.07 17.37 -49.81
C SER A 359 2.17 18.05 -48.45
N MET A 360 3.19 17.71 -47.67
CA MET A 360 3.44 18.35 -46.38
C MET A 360 3.54 19.87 -46.54
N PRO A 361 2.67 20.66 -45.92
CA PRO A 361 2.67 22.11 -46.09
C PRO A 361 3.89 22.73 -45.39
N THR A 362 4.50 23.74 -46.03
CA THR A 362 5.62 24.48 -45.47
C THR A 362 5.15 25.36 -44.31
N THR A 363 6.06 25.66 -43.37
CA THR A 363 5.76 26.54 -42.22
C THR A 363 5.22 27.91 -42.64
N SER A 364 5.71 28.47 -43.74
CA SER A 364 5.22 29.75 -44.29
C SER A 364 3.79 29.65 -44.85
N ALA A 365 3.43 28.53 -45.49
CA ALA A 365 2.08 28.29 -45.98
C ALA A 365 1.08 28.15 -44.82
N VAL A 366 1.47 27.41 -43.77
CA VAL A 366 0.66 27.28 -42.55
C VAL A 366 0.49 28.63 -41.85
N ALA A 367 1.56 29.41 -41.73
CA ALA A 367 1.50 30.73 -41.09
C ALA A 367 0.60 31.72 -41.84
N LYS A 368 0.65 31.70 -43.18
CA LYS A 368 -0.24 32.50 -44.02
C LYS A 368 -1.71 32.09 -43.86
N LEU A 369 -1.97 30.78 -43.82
CA LEU A 369 -3.32 30.25 -43.70
C LEU A 369 -3.96 30.58 -42.33
N LEU A 370 -3.17 30.49 -41.27
CA LEU A 370 -3.66 30.63 -39.90
C LEU A 370 -3.57 32.06 -39.35
N GLY A 371 -3.08 33.02 -40.13
CA GLY A 371 -3.00 34.43 -39.75
C GLY A 371 -1.85 34.78 -38.79
N GLY A 372 -0.74 34.03 -38.82
CA GLY A 372 0.45 34.26 -37.99
C GLY A 372 1.27 32.99 -37.73
N PRO A 373 2.45 33.10 -37.07
CA PRO A 373 3.24 31.94 -36.69
C PRO A 373 2.48 31.11 -35.65
N LYS A 374 1.91 29.99 -36.07
CA LYS A 374 1.23 29.01 -35.20
C LYS A 374 2.07 27.73 -35.06
N PRO A 375 1.91 26.98 -33.96
CA PRO A 375 2.71 25.78 -33.68
C PRO A 375 2.54 24.67 -34.74
N VAL A 376 3.59 23.87 -34.92
CA VAL A 376 3.68 22.73 -35.85
C VAL A 376 2.56 21.70 -35.64
N ASN A 377 2.04 21.59 -34.41
CA ASN A 377 1.00 20.64 -34.01
C ASN A 377 -0.35 20.82 -34.73
N LYS A 378 -0.52 21.86 -35.56
CA LYS A 378 -1.69 22.06 -36.41
C LYS A 378 -1.62 21.29 -37.73
N VAL A 379 -0.47 20.72 -38.10
CA VAL A 379 -0.32 19.86 -39.29
C VAL A 379 -0.34 18.41 -38.86
N VAL A 380 -1.34 17.66 -39.29
CA VAL A 380 -1.52 16.23 -38.95
C VAL A 380 -1.75 15.41 -40.21
N LYS A 381 -1.61 14.08 -40.09
CA LYS A 381 -1.97 13.14 -41.16
C LYS A 381 -3.35 12.56 -40.84
N TYR A 382 -4.31 12.72 -41.75
CA TYR A 382 -5.69 12.23 -41.59
C TYR A 382 -6.20 11.65 -42.92
N LYS A 383 -6.83 10.47 -42.89
CA LYS A 383 -7.24 9.72 -44.11
C LYS A 383 -6.10 9.63 -45.15
N ASP A 384 -4.89 9.35 -44.69
CA ASP A 384 -3.64 9.30 -45.47
C ASP A 384 -3.21 10.59 -46.19
N LYS A 385 -3.83 11.74 -45.88
CA LYS A 385 -3.48 13.05 -46.44
C LYS A 385 -2.91 13.98 -45.37
N TYR A 386 -2.09 14.94 -45.79
CA TYR A 386 -1.66 16.03 -44.91
C TYR A 386 -2.81 17.01 -44.75
N VAL A 387 -3.16 17.33 -43.50
CA VAL A 387 -4.20 18.31 -43.20
C VAL A 387 -3.70 19.35 -42.22
N VAL A 388 -4.15 20.59 -42.41
CA VAL A 388 -3.97 21.68 -41.45
C VAL A 388 -5.29 21.89 -40.71
N ILE A 389 -5.26 21.89 -39.38
CA ILE A 389 -6.41 22.22 -38.55
C ILE A 389 -6.55 23.74 -38.53
N VAL A 390 -7.58 24.25 -39.21
CA VAL A 390 -7.80 25.68 -39.43
C VAL A 390 -8.52 26.31 -38.23
N ASP A 391 -9.55 25.63 -37.74
CA ASP A 391 -10.25 25.96 -36.50
C ASP A 391 -10.40 24.70 -35.65
N GLU A 392 -10.39 24.89 -34.33
CA GLU A 392 -10.55 23.83 -33.35
C GLU A 392 -11.38 24.35 -32.17
N ILE A 393 -12.40 23.58 -31.78
CA ILE A 393 -13.23 23.83 -30.60
C ILE A 393 -13.23 22.56 -29.77
N VAL A 394 -12.98 22.71 -28.47
CA VAL A 394 -13.15 21.63 -27.49
C VAL A 394 -14.08 22.15 -26.40
N ILE A 395 -15.18 21.45 -26.15
CA ILE A 395 -16.14 21.78 -25.09
C ILE A 395 -16.33 20.57 -24.19
N ASP A 396 -16.13 20.81 -22.89
CA ASP A 396 -16.33 19.83 -21.84
C ASP A 396 -17.73 20.00 -21.24
N SER A 397 -18.54 18.94 -21.30
CA SER A 397 -19.86 18.92 -20.68
C SER A 397 -19.89 17.95 -19.51
N LYS A 398 -20.09 18.49 -18.30
CA LYS A 398 -20.08 17.69 -17.08
C LYS A 398 -21.30 16.78 -17.03
N SER A 399 -21.08 15.48 -16.86
CA SER A 399 -22.14 14.48 -16.76
C SER A 399 -22.33 14.06 -15.29
N PRO A 400 -23.49 14.32 -14.66
CA PRO A 400 -23.78 13.86 -13.30
C PRO A 400 -23.62 12.35 -13.15
N THR A 401 -24.05 11.58 -14.16
CA THR A 401 -23.92 10.12 -14.17
C THR A 401 -22.46 9.67 -14.14
N LEU A 402 -21.57 10.35 -14.85
CA LEU A 402 -20.13 10.03 -14.81
C LEU A 402 -19.50 10.43 -13.48
N VAL A 403 -19.92 11.55 -12.88
CA VAL A 403 -19.49 11.95 -11.53
C VAL A 403 -19.81 10.86 -10.52
N ASP A 404 -21.08 10.42 -10.50
CA ASP A 404 -21.55 9.41 -9.55
C ASP A 404 -20.83 8.07 -9.77
N MET A 405 -20.64 7.68 -11.03
CA MET A 405 -19.92 6.45 -11.39
C MET A 405 -18.47 6.46 -10.94
N LEU A 406 -17.74 7.55 -11.20
CA LEU A 406 -16.34 7.68 -10.80
C LEU A 406 -16.20 7.71 -9.28
N ALA A 407 -17.13 8.35 -8.57
CA ALA A 407 -17.17 8.36 -7.11
C ALA A 407 -17.40 6.94 -6.55
N ALA A 408 -18.37 6.20 -7.09
CA ALA A 408 -18.65 4.83 -6.67
C ALA A 408 -17.48 3.88 -6.98
N LEU A 409 -16.90 3.94 -8.19
CA LEU A 409 -15.70 3.17 -8.54
C LEU A 409 -14.51 3.50 -7.63
N LYS A 410 -14.34 4.78 -7.26
CA LYS A 410 -13.31 5.19 -6.29
C LYS A 410 -13.55 4.62 -4.90
N SER A 411 -14.78 4.68 -4.41
CA SER A 411 -15.14 4.11 -3.12
C SER A 411 -14.87 2.60 -3.08
N VAL A 412 -15.16 1.88 -4.17
CA VAL A 412 -14.85 0.45 -4.29
C VAL A 412 -13.35 0.20 -4.29
N GLU A 413 -12.57 0.98 -5.05
CA GLU A 413 -11.11 0.86 -5.05
C GLU A 413 -10.53 1.05 -3.65
N ASP A 414 -10.96 2.10 -2.94
CA ASP A 414 -10.49 2.41 -1.59
C ASP A 414 -10.82 1.28 -0.61
N ALA A 415 -12.04 0.73 -0.67
CA ALA A 415 -12.45 -0.42 0.14
C ALA A 415 -11.58 -1.65 -0.14
N CYS A 416 -11.32 -1.96 -1.42
CA CYS A 416 -10.47 -3.09 -1.80
C CYS A 416 -9.02 -2.89 -1.34
N ARG A 417 -8.46 -1.68 -1.46
CA ARG A 417 -7.09 -1.38 -0.98
C ARG A 417 -6.96 -1.50 0.52
N GLN A 418 -7.92 -0.97 1.27
CA GLN A 418 -7.94 -1.08 2.73
C GLN A 418 -7.99 -2.55 3.14
N PHE A 419 -8.87 -3.33 2.51
CA PHE A 419 -8.99 -4.75 2.80
C PHE A 419 -7.72 -5.54 2.44
N ARG A 420 -7.13 -5.26 1.26
CA ARG A 420 -5.85 -5.86 0.85
C ARG A 420 -4.72 -5.59 1.83
N THR A 421 -4.70 -4.38 2.40
CA THR A 421 -3.72 -3.97 3.41
C THR A 421 -3.93 -4.75 4.71
N LYS A 422 -5.19 -4.90 5.18
CA LYS A 422 -5.49 -5.73 6.35
C LYS A 422 -5.01 -7.17 6.15
N LEU A 423 -5.29 -7.76 4.99
CA LEU A 423 -4.85 -9.13 4.66
C LEU A 423 -3.32 -9.29 4.64
N SER A 424 -2.58 -8.25 4.25
CA SER A 424 -1.11 -8.30 4.24
C SER A 424 -0.46 -8.27 5.62
N LEU A 425 -1.20 -7.95 6.69
CA LEU A 425 -0.65 -7.97 8.05
C LEU A 425 -0.48 -9.39 8.60
N PHE A 426 -1.21 -10.37 8.04
CA PHE A 426 -1.21 -11.75 8.51
C PHE A 426 -0.16 -12.61 7.80
N LEU A 427 1.02 -12.06 7.48
CA LEU A 427 2.04 -12.64 6.57
C LEU A 427 2.29 -14.13 6.78
#